data_AF-A0A838DMN0-F1
#
_entry.id   AF-A0A838DMN0-F1
#
_cell.length_a   1.000
_cell.length_b   1.000
_cell.length_c   1.000
_cell.angle_alpha   90.00
_cell.angle_beta   90.00
_cell.angle_gamma   90.00
#
_symmetry.space_group_name_H-M   'P 1'
#
loop_
_entity.id
_entity.type
_entity.pdbx_description
1 polymer ?
#
loop_
_entity_poly.entity_id
_entity_poly.type
_entity_poly.pdbx_seq_one_letter_code
_entity_poly.pdbx_strand_id
1 'polypeptide(L)'
;MAKHIIAVRRLILNAGKATPAYPVGPILGTYGINLGIFVKDYNAQTAALAGYEVPVEVTIYTDRSFTMRVLQPTVASLLRHAAGIKKGASEPGRQKAGRITREQLRHIAERKMAEFSVIDLAGAEKVVAGTASSMGIEITN
;
A
#
# COMPACT_ATOMS: atom_id res chain seq x y z
N MET A 1 8.13 -29.59 9.04
CA MET A 1 6.77 -29.59 9.59
C MET A 1 6.15 -28.22 9.34
N ALA A 2 4.99 -28.16 8.69
CA ALA A 2 4.34 -26.90 8.35
C ALA A 2 3.77 -26.26 9.63
N LYS A 3 4.25 -25.06 9.97
CA LYS A 3 3.69 -24.29 11.10
C LYS A 3 2.21 -23.99 10.82
N HIS A 4 1.32 -24.35 11.73
CA HIS A 4 -0.11 -24.07 11.57
C HIS A 4 -0.37 -22.56 11.60
N ILE A 5 -1.04 -22.05 10.57
CA ILE A 5 -1.41 -20.65 10.44
C ILE A 5 -2.70 -20.40 11.24
N ILE A 6 -2.68 -19.44 12.17
CA ILE A 6 -3.89 -18.98 12.87
C ILE A 6 -4.66 -18.02 11.97
N ALA A 7 -3.97 -17.00 11.45
CA ALA A 7 -4.60 -15.92 10.72
C ALA A 7 -3.62 -15.29 9.73
N VAL A 8 -4.17 -14.81 8.61
CA VAL A 8 -3.47 -13.90 7.70
C VAL A 8 -4.20 -12.56 7.74
N ARG A 9 -3.45 -11.49 7.95
CA ARG A 9 -3.97 -10.11 8.02
C ARG A 9 -3.19 -9.21 7.08
N ARG A 10 -3.92 -8.45 6.27
CA ARG A 10 -3.35 -7.42 5.40
C ARG A 10 -3.56 -6.06 6.05
N LEU A 11 -2.49 -5.31 6.22
CA LEU A 11 -2.47 -4.00 6.83
C LEU A 11 -1.87 -3.00 5.86
N ILE A 12 -2.38 -1.78 5.83
CA ILE A 12 -1.78 -0.67 5.07
C ILE A 12 -1.13 0.26 6.07
N LEU A 13 0.19 0.45 5.95
CA LEU A 13 0.99 1.24 6.88
C LEU A 13 1.84 2.25 6.12
N ASN A 14 2.21 3.33 6.79
CA ASN A 14 3.15 4.30 6.23
C ASN A 14 4.57 3.73 6.32
N ALA A 15 5.25 3.64 5.18
CA ALA A 15 6.62 3.17 5.07
C ALA A 15 7.58 4.00 5.93
N GLY A 16 8.44 3.33 6.68
CA GLY A 16 9.42 3.93 7.59
C GLY A 16 8.82 4.66 8.81
N LYS A 17 7.50 4.72 8.94
CA LYS A 17 6.78 5.40 10.03
C LYS A 17 5.64 4.55 10.61
N ALA A 18 5.75 3.23 10.55
CA ALA A 18 4.80 2.38 11.26
C ALA A 18 4.91 2.62 12.77
N THR A 19 3.76 2.64 13.42
CA THR A 19 3.63 2.78 14.88
C THR A 19 2.76 1.64 15.40
N PRO A 20 2.96 1.19 16.66
CA PRO A 20 2.13 0.14 17.27
C PRO A 20 0.70 0.62 17.57
N ALA A 21 0.35 1.87 17.26
CA ALA A 21 -1.00 2.42 17.36
C ALA A 21 -1.97 1.79 16.35
N TYR A 22 -3.20 2.29 16.30
CA TYR A 22 -4.18 1.93 15.27
C TYR A 22 -3.59 2.19 13.87
N PRO A 23 -3.64 1.24 12.91
CA PRO A 23 -4.40 -0.02 12.89
C PRO A 23 -3.63 -1.27 13.38
N VAL A 24 -2.34 -1.17 13.68
CA VAL A 24 -1.46 -2.32 13.99
C VAL A 24 -1.80 -2.95 15.34
N GLY A 25 -1.89 -2.12 16.39
CA GLY A 25 -2.08 -2.58 17.76
C GLY A 25 -3.35 -3.41 17.97
N PRO A 26 -4.54 -2.93 17.58
CA PRO A 26 -5.79 -3.68 17.75
C PRO A 26 -5.87 -4.94 16.87
N ILE A 27 -5.34 -4.88 15.65
CA ILE A 27 -5.46 -6.01 14.71
C ILE A 27 -4.47 -7.12 15.09
N LEU A 28 -3.20 -6.79 15.31
CA LEU A 28 -2.16 -7.78 15.56
C LEU A 28 -1.99 -8.13 17.04
N GLY A 29 -2.28 -7.18 17.95
CA GLY A 29 -2.12 -7.38 19.40
C GLY A 29 -3.06 -8.44 19.97
N THR A 30 -4.24 -8.64 19.37
CA THR A 30 -5.18 -9.71 19.76
C THR A 30 -4.61 -11.11 19.61
N TYR A 31 -3.61 -11.28 18.76
CA TYR A 31 -2.93 -12.57 18.53
C TYR A 31 -1.69 -12.77 19.40
N GLY A 32 -1.35 -11.80 20.25
CA GLY A 32 -0.21 -11.91 21.18
C GLY A 32 1.17 -11.89 20.50
N ILE A 33 1.28 -11.30 19.30
CA ILE A 33 2.58 -11.13 18.63
C ILE A 33 3.36 -9.94 19.21
N ASN A 34 4.68 -9.95 19.06
CA ASN A 34 5.52 -8.82 19.48
C ASN A 34 5.44 -7.67 18.47
N LEU A 35 4.59 -6.68 18.78
CA LEU A 35 4.38 -5.49 17.95
C LEU A 35 5.64 -4.62 17.79
N GLY A 36 6.51 -4.58 18.81
CA GLY A 36 7.75 -3.79 18.77
C GLY A 36 8.72 -4.32 17.71
N ILE A 37 8.88 -5.63 17.64
CA ILE A 37 9.70 -6.30 16.61
C ILE A 37 9.08 -6.08 15.24
N PHE A 38 7.77 -6.29 15.10
CA PHE A 38 7.06 -6.08 13.84
C PHE A 38 7.25 -4.66 13.28
N VAL A 39 7.04 -3.64 14.12
CA VAL A 39 7.18 -2.24 13.70
C VAL A 39 8.61 -1.92 13.29
N LYS A 40 9.60 -2.42 14.04
CA LYS A 40 11.02 -2.20 13.74
C LYS A 40 11.42 -2.84 12.41
N ASP A 41 11.07 -4.10 12.22
CA ASP A 41 11.40 -4.85 11.00
C ASP A 41 10.68 -4.27 9.78
N TYR A 42 9.39 -3.91 9.91
CA TYR A 42 8.64 -3.26 8.85
C TYR A 42 9.28 -1.92 8.47
N ASN A 43 9.65 -1.08 9.44
CA ASN A 43 10.30 0.21 9.17
C ASN A 43 11.67 0.03 8.51
N ALA A 44 12.43 -1.00 8.89
CA ALA A 44 13.71 -1.31 8.25
C ALA A 44 13.54 -1.75 6.79
N GLN A 45 12.58 -2.64 6.50
CA GLN A 45 12.31 -3.11 5.14
C GLN A 45 11.70 -2.02 4.25
N THR A 46 10.88 -1.13 4.83
CA THR A 46 10.20 -0.06 4.09
C THR A 46 10.94 1.28 4.11
N ALA A 47 12.14 1.36 4.68
CA ALA A 47 12.92 2.59 4.77
C ALA A 47 13.18 3.22 3.39
N ALA A 48 13.43 2.41 2.36
CA ALA A 48 13.64 2.86 0.99
C ALA A 48 12.37 3.45 0.33
N LEU A 49 11.19 3.13 0.88
CA LEU A 49 9.89 3.57 0.38
C LEU A 49 9.27 4.63 1.30
N ALA A 50 10.07 5.29 2.15
CA ALA A 50 9.59 6.29 3.08
C ALA A 50 8.77 7.38 2.38
N GLY A 51 7.57 7.64 2.90
CA GLY A 51 6.60 8.56 2.30
C GLY A 51 5.49 7.89 1.49
N TYR A 52 5.59 6.59 1.21
CA TYR A 52 4.51 5.81 0.60
C TYR A 52 3.71 4.99 1.64
N GLU A 53 2.44 4.72 1.34
CA GLU A 53 1.63 3.73 2.06
C GLU A 53 1.86 2.37 1.43
N VAL A 54 2.49 1.48 2.20
CA VAL A 54 2.91 0.15 1.77
C VAL A 54 2.07 -0.89 2.51
N PRO A 55 1.33 -1.74 1.78
CA PRO A 55 0.63 -2.85 2.38
C PRO A 55 1.62 -3.93 2.84
N VAL A 56 1.32 -4.55 3.98
CA VAL A 56 2.04 -5.68 4.52
C VAL A 56 1.06 -6.79 4.85
N GLU A 57 1.40 -7.99 4.42
CA GLU A 57 0.68 -9.19 4.76
C GLU A 57 1.39 -9.89 5.91
N VAL A 58 0.70 -10.03 7.04
CA VAL A 58 1.21 -10.67 8.25
C VAL A 58 0.51 -12.02 8.40
N THR A 59 1.29 -13.08 8.33
CA THR A 59 0.86 -14.45 8.60
C THR A 59 1.27 -14.79 10.02
N ILE A 60 0.29 -15.15 10.84
CA ILE A 60 0.46 -15.44 12.26
C ILE A 60 0.34 -16.94 12.47
N TYR A 61 1.30 -17.52 13.19
CA TYR A 61 1.35 -18.95 13.48
C TYR A 61 0.96 -19.26 14.93
N THR A 62 0.65 -20.53 15.20
CA THR A 62 0.21 -21.01 16.52
C THR A 62 1.23 -20.82 17.65
N ASP A 63 2.51 -20.75 17.32
CA ASP A 63 3.62 -20.49 18.24
C ASP A 63 3.81 -18.99 18.57
N ARG A 64 2.86 -18.13 18.18
CA ARG A 64 2.94 -16.66 18.25
C ARG A 64 4.08 -16.06 17.40
N SER A 65 4.74 -16.87 16.57
CA SER A 65 5.62 -16.35 15.54
C SER A 65 4.79 -15.73 14.41
N PHE A 66 5.39 -14.81 13.68
CA PHE A 66 4.77 -14.18 12.53
C PHE A 66 5.76 -14.10 11.39
N THR A 67 5.26 -14.20 10.16
CA THR A 67 5.98 -13.83 8.95
C THR A 67 5.29 -12.63 8.33
N MET A 68 6.09 -11.67 7.88
CA MET A 68 5.58 -10.49 7.20
C MET A 68 6.10 -10.46 5.77
N ARG A 69 5.21 -10.18 4.83
CA ARG A 69 5.55 -9.93 3.43
C ARG A 69 5.17 -8.50 3.09
N VAL A 70 6.18 -7.66 2.93
CA VAL A 70 6.02 -6.29 2.44
C VAL A 70 5.69 -6.37 0.95
N LEU A 71 4.55 -5.81 0.57
CA LEU A 71 4.12 -5.69 -0.82
C LEU A 71 4.60 -4.35 -1.38
N GLN A 72 4.33 -4.08 -2.66
CA GLN A 72 4.63 -2.78 -3.22
C GLN A 72 3.66 -1.69 -2.75
N PRO A 73 4.09 -0.41 -2.76
CA PRO A 73 3.22 0.72 -2.48
C PRO A 73 1.86 0.66 -3.17
N THR A 74 0.82 1.13 -2.49
CA THR A 74 -0.52 1.19 -3.08
C THR A 74 -0.55 2.14 -4.29
N VAL A 75 -1.40 1.84 -5.29
CA VAL A 75 -1.61 2.75 -6.43
C VAL A 75 -1.99 4.13 -5.93
N ALA A 76 -2.88 4.19 -4.93
CA ALA A 76 -3.35 5.44 -4.34
C ALA A 76 -2.21 6.28 -3.75
N SER A 77 -1.22 5.66 -3.11
CA SER A 77 -0.08 6.37 -2.56
C SER A 77 0.89 6.84 -3.64
N LEU A 78 1.15 6.01 -4.66
CA LEU A 78 1.96 6.40 -5.82
C LEU A 78 1.34 7.58 -6.56
N LEU A 79 0.02 7.55 -6.76
CA LEU A 79 -0.74 8.64 -7.38
C LEU A 79 -0.72 9.90 -6.52
N ARG A 80 -0.90 9.80 -5.20
CA ARG A 80 -0.79 10.93 -4.27
C ARG A 80 0.57 11.61 -4.37
N HIS A 81 1.64 10.81 -4.39
CA HIS A 81 2.99 11.33 -4.51
C HIS A 81 3.25 11.96 -5.89
N ALA A 82 2.77 11.35 -6.98
CA ALA A 82 2.93 11.89 -8.32
C ALA A 82 2.15 13.20 -8.52
N ALA A 83 0.96 13.31 -7.92
CA ALA A 83 0.15 14.52 -7.94
C ALA A 83 0.57 15.57 -6.90
N GLY A 84 1.48 15.25 -5.97
CA GLY A 84 1.92 16.14 -4.89
C GLY A 84 0.86 16.40 -3.80
N ILE A 85 -0.11 15.51 -3.63
CA ILE A 85 -1.26 15.70 -2.73
C ILE A 85 -1.16 14.78 -1.51
N LYS A 86 -1.62 15.26 -0.35
CA LYS A 86 -1.61 14.46 0.90
C LYS A 86 -2.88 13.61 1.07
N LYS A 87 -4.02 14.08 0.55
CA LYS A 87 -5.33 13.40 0.65
C LYS A 87 -6.01 13.46 -0.72
N GLY A 88 -6.77 12.42 -1.07
CA GLY A 88 -7.63 12.44 -2.26
C GLY A 88 -8.82 13.39 -2.11
N ALA A 89 -9.60 13.54 -3.18
CA ALA A 89 -10.78 14.39 -3.19
C ALA A 89 -11.85 13.84 -2.22
N SER A 90 -12.46 14.73 -1.44
CA SER A 90 -13.61 14.37 -0.61
C SER A 90 -14.86 14.08 -1.46
N GLU A 91 -15.00 14.77 -2.61
CA GLU A 91 -16.04 14.53 -3.61
C GLU A 91 -15.40 14.32 -5.00
N PRO A 92 -15.10 13.07 -5.38
CA PRO A 92 -14.59 12.74 -6.71
C PRO A 92 -15.58 13.22 -7.79
N GLY A 93 -15.09 13.96 -8.79
CA GLY A 93 -15.90 14.48 -9.91
C GLY A 93 -16.37 15.94 -9.74
N ARG A 94 -16.53 16.44 -8.51
CA ARG A 94 -16.75 17.87 -8.23
C ARG A 94 -15.46 18.59 -7.86
N GLN A 95 -14.64 17.95 -7.04
CA GLN A 95 -13.37 18.50 -6.59
C GLN A 95 -12.21 17.74 -7.23
N LYS A 96 -11.29 18.48 -7.85
CA LYS A 96 -10.05 17.94 -8.38
C LYS A 96 -9.00 18.05 -7.28
N ALA A 97 -8.52 16.91 -6.78
CA ALA A 97 -7.51 16.89 -5.74
C ALA A 97 -6.11 17.17 -6.30
N GLY A 98 -5.83 16.77 -7.54
CA GLY A 98 -4.54 16.99 -8.21
C GLY A 98 -4.56 16.58 -9.67
N ARG A 99 -3.40 16.67 -10.31
CA ARG A 99 -3.18 16.28 -11.71
C ARG A 99 -1.95 15.42 -11.85
N ILE A 100 -1.98 14.48 -12.79
CA ILE A 100 -0.82 13.68 -13.21
C ILE A 100 -0.73 13.65 -14.74
N THR A 101 0.47 13.46 -15.28
CA THR A 101 0.65 13.26 -16.73
C THR A 101 0.46 11.79 -17.10
N ARG A 102 0.20 11.54 -18.39
CA ARG A 102 0.10 10.17 -18.91
C ARG A 102 1.41 9.39 -18.75
N GLU A 103 2.55 10.05 -18.83
CA GLU A 103 3.87 9.45 -18.59
C GLU A 103 4.02 8.96 -17.14
N GLN A 104 3.60 9.78 -16.16
CA GLN A 104 3.60 9.40 -14.76
C GLN A 104 2.68 8.20 -14.50
N LEU A 105 1.51 8.20 -15.13
CA LEU A 105 0.57 7.09 -15.04
C LEU A 105 1.17 5.79 -15.58
N ARG A 106 1.86 5.86 -16.73
CA ARG A 106 2.55 4.71 -17.31
C ARG A 106 3.68 4.21 -16.42
N HIS A 107 4.51 5.08 -15.87
CA HIS A 107 5.57 4.69 -14.93
C HIS A 107 5.00 4.01 -13.66
N ILE A 108 3.88 4.49 -13.14
CA ILE A 108 3.19 3.86 -12.00
C ILE A 108 2.64 2.49 -12.40
N ALA A 109 2.06 2.37 -13.59
CA ALA A 109 1.55 1.11 -14.12
C ALA A 109 2.66 0.08 -14.33
N GLU A 110 3.80 0.47 -14.91
CA GLU A 110 4.97 -0.40 -15.12
C GLU A 110 5.55 -0.89 -13.79
N ARG A 111 5.71 -0.01 -12.80
CA ARG A 111 6.23 -0.39 -11.48
C ARG A 111 5.35 -1.44 -10.80
N LYS A 112 4.02 -1.29 -10.91
CA LYS A 112 3.04 -2.15 -10.24
C LYS A 112 2.55 -3.31 -11.09
N MET A 113 3.01 -3.42 -12.34
CA MET A 113 2.64 -4.47 -13.27
C MET A 113 2.95 -5.86 -12.71
N ALA A 114 4.03 -6.01 -11.94
CA ALA A 114 4.39 -7.26 -11.28
C ALA A 114 3.34 -7.78 -10.27
N GLU A 115 2.46 -6.91 -9.77
CA GLU A 115 1.39 -7.28 -8.84
C GLU A 115 0.01 -7.37 -9.48
N PHE A 116 -0.17 -6.77 -10.66
CA PHE A 116 -1.44 -6.81 -11.34
C PHE A 116 -1.61 -8.13 -12.07
N SER A 117 -2.78 -8.75 -11.94
CA SER A 117 -3.18 -9.90 -12.78
C SER A 117 -3.57 -9.49 -14.20
N VAL A 118 -3.03 -8.37 -14.70
CA VAL A 118 -3.29 -7.85 -16.04
C VAL A 118 -2.27 -8.41 -17.03
N ILE A 119 -2.74 -8.71 -18.23
CA ILE A 119 -1.94 -9.34 -19.28
C ILE A 119 -1.02 -8.30 -19.95
N ASP A 120 -1.50 -7.06 -20.09
CA ASP A 120 -0.85 -6.01 -20.88
C ASP A 120 -0.67 -4.70 -20.10
N LEU A 121 0.34 -3.91 -20.49
CA LEU A 121 0.63 -2.59 -19.92
C LEU A 121 -0.59 -1.64 -20.04
N ALA A 122 -1.32 -1.70 -21.16
CA ALA A 122 -2.53 -0.91 -21.36
C ALA A 122 -3.65 -1.26 -20.34
N GLY A 123 -3.70 -2.52 -19.90
CA GLY A 123 -4.60 -2.96 -18.83
C GLY A 123 -4.19 -2.40 -17.48
N ALA A 124 -2.89 -2.42 -17.18
CA ALA A 124 -2.32 -1.81 -15.97
C ALA A 124 -2.61 -0.30 -15.93
N GLU A 125 -2.42 0.41 -17.04
CA GLU A 125 -2.74 1.84 -17.16
C GLU A 125 -4.22 2.12 -16.86
N LYS A 126 -5.15 1.30 -17.37
CA LYS A 126 -6.59 1.46 -17.08
C LYS A 126 -6.92 1.26 -15.60
N VAL A 127 -6.30 0.28 -14.93
CA VAL A 127 -6.50 0.05 -13.49
C VAL A 127 -6.00 1.25 -12.67
N VAL A 128 -4.83 1.77 -13.02
CA VAL A 128 -4.27 2.97 -12.38
C VAL A 128 -5.12 4.20 -12.66
N ALA A 129 -5.59 4.37 -13.90
CA ALA A 129 -6.46 5.48 -14.30
C ALA A 129 -7.81 5.44 -13.56
N GLY A 130 -8.41 4.26 -13.41
CA GLY A 130 -9.63 4.09 -12.63
C GLY A 130 -9.44 4.53 -11.17
N THR A 131 -8.31 4.14 -10.57
CA THR A 131 -7.95 4.55 -9.20
C THR A 131 -7.74 6.07 -9.11
N ALA A 132 -7.06 6.68 -10.08
CA ALA A 132 -6.86 8.13 -10.14
C ALA A 132 -8.20 8.87 -10.22
N SER A 133 -9.12 8.40 -11.06
CA SER A 133 -10.46 8.96 -11.19
C SER A 133 -11.27 8.87 -9.89
N SER A 134 -11.23 7.71 -9.21
CA SER A 134 -11.90 7.54 -7.90
C SER A 134 -11.33 8.45 -6.81
N MET A 135 -10.09 8.91 -6.95
CA MET A 135 -9.45 9.85 -6.03
C MET A 135 -9.63 11.32 -6.44
N GLY A 136 -10.28 11.60 -7.57
CA GLY A 136 -10.41 12.95 -8.12
C GLY A 136 -9.10 13.52 -8.67
N ILE A 137 -8.19 12.66 -9.15
CA ILE A 137 -6.95 13.05 -9.82
C ILE A 137 -7.21 13.08 -11.32
N GLU A 138 -6.98 14.24 -11.94
CA GLU A 138 -7.16 14.43 -13.38
C GLU A 138 -5.89 14.02 -14.14
N ILE A 139 -6.07 13.19 -15.17
CA ILE A 139 -4.98 12.76 -16.05
C ILE A 139 -4.89 13.77 -17.18
N THR A 140 -3.78 14.50 -17.20
CA THR A 140 -3.45 15.44 -18.28
C THR A 140 -2.61 14.70 -19.32
N ASN A 141 -2.81 15.05 -20.59
CA ASN A 141 -2.12 14.43 -21.72
C ASN A 141 -0.62 14.76 -21.70
#